data_AF-A0A7Y5IU20-F1
#
_entry.id   AF-A0A7Y5IU20-F1
#
_cell.length_a   1.000
_cell.length_b   1.000
_cell.length_c   1.000
_cell.angle_alpha   90.00
_cell.angle_beta   90.00
_cell.angle_gamma   90.00
#
_symmetry.space_group_name_H-M   'P 1'
#
loop_
_entity.id
_entity.type
_entity.pdbx_description
1 polymer ?
#
loop_
_entity_poly.entity_id
_entity_poly.type
_entity_poly.pdbx_seq_one_letter_code
_entity_poly.pdbx_strand_id
1 'polypeptide(L)' 'MRTTLVIDDDLLSAARSLARTRSETVGRVLSDLARRGLAATPRVEKSGGPGGFPVFRVPPDAHPITLEDVRRLEDEI' A
#
# COMPACT_ATOMS: atom_id res chain seq x y z
N MET A 1 16.51 18.53 4.58
CA MET A 1 16.51 18.87 6.02
C MET A 1 17.15 17.73 6.79
N ARG A 2 17.92 18.02 7.85
CA ARG A 2 18.50 17.00 8.75
C ARG A 2 17.81 17.11 10.10
N THR A 3 17.20 16.02 10.54
CA THR A 3 16.40 15.93 11.77
C THR A 3 16.81 14.67 12.52
N THR A 4 16.73 14.70 13.84
CA THR A 4 16.86 13.51 14.69
C THR A 4 15.46 13.00 15.01
N LEU A 5 15.20 11.73 14.73
CA LEU A 5 13.92 11.07 14.98
C LEU A 5 14.17 9.82 15.83
N VAL A 6 13.32 9.61 16.83
CA VAL A 6 13.25 8.33 17.55
C VAL A 6 12.29 7.44 16.78
N ILE A 7 12.73 6.25 16.39
CA ILE A 7 11.94 5.24 15.68
C ILE A 7 12.18 3.87 16.30
N ASP A 8 11.19 3.00 16.22
CA ASP A 8 11.30 1.62 16.69
C ASP A 8 12.35 0.83 15.88
N ASP A 9 13.00 -0.12 16.55
CA ASP A 9 14.12 -0.88 15.99
C ASP A 9 13.71 -1.75 14.79
N ASP A 10 12.48 -2.27 14.81
CA ASP A 10 11.91 -3.06 13.72
C ASP A 10 11.71 -2.22 12.45
N LEU A 11 11.21 -0.98 12.59
CA LEU A 11 11.07 -0.02 11.50
C LEU A 11 12.42 0.41 10.95
N LEU A 12 13.42 0.67 11.80
CA LEU A 12 14.77 0.98 11.34
C LEU A 12 15.39 -0.19 10.57
N SER A 13 15.20 -1.43 11.05
CA SER A 13 15.66 -2.64 10.37
C SER A 13 15.02 -2.80 9.00
N ALA A 14 13.69 -2.64 8.90
CA ALA A 14 12.96 -2.68 7.64
C ALA A 14 13.44 -1.61 6.66
N ALA A 15 13.61 -0.37 7.13
CA ALA A 15 14.08 0.74 6.30
C ALA A 15 15.50 0.50 5.76
N ARG A 16 16.41 -0.07 6.58
CA ARG A 16 17.77 -0.44 6.15
C ARG A 16 17.76 -1.52 5.07
N SER A 17 16.93 -2.55 5.23
CA SER A 17 16.77 -3.63 4.24
C SER A 17 16.24 -3.10 2.91
N LEU A 18 15.25 -2.21 2.96
CA LEU A 18 14.69 -1.58 1.77
C LEU A 18 15.68 -0.63 1.09
N ALA A 19 16.42 0.15 1.87
CA ALA A 19 17.47 1.03 1.38
C ALA A 19 18.57 0.28 0.61
N ARG A 20 19.02 -0.88 1.12
CA ARG A 20 19.98 -1.75 0.41
C ARG A 20 19.40 -2.25 -0.92
N THR A 21 18.16 -2.73 -0.90
CA THR A 21 17.48 -3.28 -2.08
C THR A 21 17.29 -2.22 -3.17
N ARG A 22 17.02 -0.98 -2.78
CA ARG A 22 16.79 0.15 -3.70
C ARG A 22 18.05 0.95 -4.04
N SER A 23 19.20 0.62 -3.44
CA SER A 23 20.43 1.42 -3.51
C SER A 23 20.22 2.91 -3.15
N GLU A 24 19.39 3.17 -2.14
CA GLU A 24 19.05 4.51 -1.64
C GLU A 24 19.52 4.70 -0.20
N THR A 25 19.54 5.94 0.30
CA THR A 25 19.83 6.20 1.72
C THR A 25 18.61 5.88 2.59
N VAL A 26 18.85 5.45 3.84
CA VAL A 26 17.78 5.18 4.82
C VAL A 26 16.87 6.40 5.00
N GLY A 27 17.44 7.61 5.05
CA GLY A 27 16.65 8.84 5.16
C GLY A 27 15.75 9.09 3.95
N ARG A 28 16.19 8.76 2.73
CA ARG A 28 15.36 8.88 1.52
C ARG A 28 14.21 7.87 1.54
N VAL A 29 14.48 6.62 1.90
CA VAL A 29 13.45 5.57 2.04
C VAL A 29 12.43 5.95 3.10
N LEU A 30 12.86 6.38 4.30
CA LEU A 30 11.94 6.82 5.35
C LEU A 30 11.11 8.04 4.91
N SER A 31 11.70 8.99 4.19
CA SER A 31 10.96 10.16 3.67
C SER A 31 9.89 9.76 2.64
N ASP A 32 10.20 8.78 1.77
CA ASP A 32 9.25 8.23 0.80
C ASP A 32 8.12 7.46 1.49
N LEU A 33 8.45 6.58 2.44
CA LEU A 33 7.47 5.85 3.24
C LEU A 33 6.55 6.80 4.03
N ALA A 34 7.10 7.85 4.64
CA ALA A 34 6.32 8.86 5.34
C ALA A 34 5.35 9.58 4.39
N ARG A 35 5.80 9.98 3.19
CA ARG A 35 4.93 10.58 2.17
C ARG A 35 3.81 9.65 1.74
N ARG A 36 4.11 8.37 1.50
CA ARG A 36 3.09 7.37 1.16
C ARG A 36 2.10 7.15 2.29
N GLY A 37 2.55 7.12 3.53
CA GLY A 37 1.69 7.02 4.72
C GLY A 37 0.78 8.23 4.88
N LEU A 38 1.29 9.44 4.66
CA LEU A 38 0.48 10.67 4.69
C LEU A 38 -0.54 10.73 3.54
N ALA A 39 -0.20 10.18 2.38
CA ALA A 39 -1.12 10.04 1.24
C ALA A 39 -2.06 8.83 1.33
N ALA A 40 -1.82 7.93 2.30
CA ALA A 40 -2.63 6.73 2.46
C ALA A 40 -3.98 7.13 3.07
N THR A 41 -5.00 7.19 2.22
CA THR A 41 -6.38 7.12 2.68
C THR A 41 -6.69 5.68 3.08
N PRO A 42 -7.45 5.44 4.18
CA PRO A 42 -7.87 4.09 4.53
C PRO A 42 -8.67 3.51 3.36
N ARG A 43 -8.06 2.56 2.65
CA ARG A 43 -8.65 1.91 1.47
C ARG A 43 -9.74 0.91 1.81
N VAL A 44 -9.89 0.57 3.09
CA VAL A 44 -10.87 -0.38 3.57
C VAL A 44 -12.03 0.41 4.14
N GLU A 45 -13.07 0.57 3.33
CA GLU A 45 -14.37 1.00 3.82
C GLU A 45 -15.09 -0.21 4.39
N LYS A 46 -15.99 0.00 5.35
CA LYS A 46 -16.88 -1.06 5.82
C LYS A 46 -18.23 -0.85 5.17
N SER A 47 -18.67 -1.82 4.37
CA SER A 47 -20.01 -1.77 3.78
C SER A 47 -21.06 -1.84 4.89
N GLY A 48 -21.95 -0.86 4.96
CA GLY A 48 -23.10 -0.89 5.87
C GLY A 48 -22.83 -0.53 7.34
N GLY A 49 -21.67 0.06 7.68
CA GLY A 49 -21.41 0.61 9.02
C GLY A 49 -20.57 -0.30 9.94
N PRO A 50 -20.66 -0.13 11.28
CA PRO A 50 -19.85 -0.88 12.24
C PRO A 50 -20.09 -2.40 12.14
N GLY A 51 -19.04 -3.16 11.86
CA GLY A 51 -19.12 -4.62 11.64
C GLY A 51 -19.29 -5.05 10.18
N GLY A 52 -19.38 -4.09 9.25
CA GLY A 52 -19.46 -4.33 7.82
C GLY A 52 -18.22 -5.01 7.21
N PHE A 53 -18.43 -5.69 6.09
CA PHE A 53 -17.34 -6.32 5.33
C PHE A 53 -16.35 -5.27 4.82
N PRO A 54 -15.03 -5.56 4.86
CA PRO A 54 -14.03 -4.72 4.26
C PRO A 54 -14.24 -4.68 2.74
N VAL A 55 -14.52 -3.49 2.21
CA VAL A 55 -14.67 -3.22 0.78
C VAL A 55 -13.65 -2.17 0.35
N PHE A 56 -13.30 -2.18 -0.93
CA PHE A 56 -12.50 -1.16 -1.56
C PHE A 56 -13.37 -0.32 -2.50
N ARG A 57 -13.03 0.96 -2.64
CA ARG A 57 -13.69 1.82 -3.63
C ARG A 57 -13.21 1.47 -5.04
N VAL A 58 -14.15 1.34 -5.95
CA VAL A 58 -13.91 1.28 -7.39
C VAL A 58 -14.39 2.57 -8.06
N PRO A 59 -13.79 2.98 -9.19
CA PRO A 59 -14.35 4.06 -10.01
C PRO A 59 -15.82 3.83 -10.36
N PRO A 60 -16.67 4.88 -10.51
CA PRO A 60 -18.08 4.73 -10.85
C PRO A 60 -18.34 4.00 -12.17
N ASP A 61 -17.37 4.04 -13.08
CA ASP A 61 -17.34 3.42 -14.40
C ASP A 61 -16.62 2.06 -14.43
N ALA A 62 -16.25 1.52 -13.27
CA ALA A 62 -15.59 0.22 -13.20
C ALA A 62 -16.52 -0.90 -13.71
N HIS A 63 -16.02 -1.70 -14.64
CA HIS A 63 -16.73 -2.88 -15.13
C HIS A 63 -16.72 -3.99 -14.06
N PRO A 64 -17.85 -4.69 -13.83
CA PRO A 64 -17.87 -5.87 -12.96
C PRO A 64 -16.97 -6.97 -13.53
N ILE A 65 -16.14 -7.58 -12.68
CA ILE A 65 -15.35 -8.74 -13.08
C ILE A 65 -16.30 -9.93 -13.25
N THR A 66 -16.36 -10.47 -14.46
CA THR A 66 -17.24 -11.60 -14.80
C THR A 66 -16.49 -12.93 -14.82
N LEU A 67 -17.24 -14.05 -14.90
CA LEU A 67 -16.65 -15.37 -15.10
C LEU A 67 -15.92 -15.48 -16.45
N GLU A 68 -16.39 -14.77 -17.48
CA GLU A 68 -15.75 -14.75 -18.80
C GLU A 68 -14.37 -14.08 -18.73
N ASP A 69 -14.22 -13.02 -17.94
CA ASP A 69 -12.93 -12.37 -17.71
C ASP A 69 -11.92 -13.31 -17.05
N VAL A 70 -12.37 -14.08 -16.05
CA VAL A 70 -11.51 -15.05 -15.35
C VAL A 70 -11.04 -16.13 -16.31
N ARG A 71 -11.96 -16.75 -17.07
CA ARG A 71 -11.63 -17.82 -18.02
C ARG A 71 -10.63 -17.37 -19.08
N ARG A 72 -10.84 -16.17 -19.64
CA ARG A 72 -9.93 -15.60 -20.63
C ARG A 72 -8.50 -15.44 -20.10
N LEU A 73 -8.34 -15.01 -18.84
CA LEU A 73 -7.02 -14.84 -18.23
C LEU A 73 -6.35 -16.17 -17.88
N GLU A 74 -7.11 -17.19 -17.47
CA GLU A 74 -6.57 -18.53 -17.20
C GLU A 74 -5.99 -19.19 -18.45
N ASP A 75 -6.63 -18.99 -19.61
CA ASP A 75 -6.16 -19.53 -20.90
C ASP A 75 -4.87 -18.84 -21.41
N GLU A 76 -4.51 -17.66 -20.89
CA GLU A 76 -3.31 -16.90 -21.28
C GLU A 76 -2.05 -17.27 -20.47
N ILE A 77 -2.15 -18.14 -19.45
CA ILE A 77 -1.06 -18.53 -18.53
C ILE A 77 -0.45 -19.87 -18.90
#